data_AF-A0AAJ2JGK7-F1
#
_entry.id   AF-A0AAJ2JGK7-F1
#
_cell.length_a   1.000
_cell.length_b   1.000
_cell.length_c   1.000
_cell.angle_alpha   90.00
_cell.angle_beta   90.00
_cell.angle_gamma   90.00
#
_symmetry.space_group_name_H-M   'P 1'
#
loop_
_entity.id
_entity.type
_entity.pdbx_description
1 polymer ?
#
loop_
_entity_poly.entity_id
_entity_poly.type
_entity_poly.pdbx_seq_one_letter_code
_entity_poly.pdbx_strand_id
1 'polypeptide(L)'
;MSHTGLFQITNLTYKAGEHGTLARALQIVATCTACGATSVWGEDEMEHVAGGTVLACRNCGVRQAISNARLSSSPSDIRHPRR
;
A
#
# COMPACT_ATOMS: atom_id res chain seq x y z
N MET A 1 3.08 -8.16 20.86
CA MET A 1 2.23 -7.66 19.77
C MET A 1 3.11 -7.38 18.57
N SER A 2 2.99 -8.18 17.51
CA SER A 2 3.84 -8.09 16.32
C SER A 2 3.33 -7.00 15.39
N HIS A 3 3.75 -5.75 15.64
CA HIS A 3 3.64 -4.66 14.67
C HIS A 3 4.61 -4.91 13.51
N THR A 4 4.37 -5.95 12.70
CA THR A 4 5.28 -6.39 11.62
C THR A 4 5.19 -5.53 10.35
N GLY A 5 4.56 -4.35 10.41
CA GLY A 5 4.49 -3.40 9.31
C GLY A 5 4.78 -1.97 9.76
N LEU A 6 5.68 -1.28 9.03
CA LEU A 6 6.00 0.14 9.22
C LEU A 6 4.88 1.06 8.71
N PHE A 7 4.00 0.54 7.85
CA PHE A 7 2.85 1.25 7.31
C PHE A 7 1.56 0.48 7.57
N GLN A 8 0.62 1.12 8.26
CA GLN A 8 -0.75 0.64 8.41
C GLN A 8 -1.60 1.23 7.28
N ILE A 9 -1.93 0.41 6.29
CA ILE A 9 -2.72 0.82 5.13
C ILE A 9 -4.18 0.95 5.55
N THR A 10 -4.78 2.10 5.25
CA THR A 10 -6.19 2.42 5.54
C THR A 10 -7.04 2.49 4.29
N ASN A 11 -6.44 2.77 3.13
CA ASN A 11 -7.12 2.76 1.85
C ASN A 11 -6.14 2.38 0.73
N LEU A 12 -6.63 1.64 -0.26
CA LEU A 12 -5.86 1.17 -1.40
C LEU A 12 -6.74 1.28 -2.65
N THR A 13 -6.27 1.99 -3.65
CA THR A 13 -6.81 1.90 -5.01
C THR A 13 -5.82 1.11 -5.84
N TYR A 14 -6.31 0.09 -6.56
CA TYR A 14 -5.44 -0.78 -7.32
C TYR A 14 -6.11 -1.25 -8.61
N LYS A 15 -5.27 -1.66 -9.57
CA LYS A 15 -5.70 -2.37 -10.76
C LYS A 15 -5.58 -3.87 -10.50
N ALA A 16 -6.70 -4.58 -10.61
CA ALA A 16 -6.71 -6.04 -10.55
C ALA A 16 -5.99 -6.62 -11.77
N GLY A 17 -5.18 -7.64 -11.52
CA GLY A 17 -4.59 -8.52 -12.53
C GLY A 17 -5.49 -9.71 -12.81
N GLU A 18 -4.94 -10.67 -13.55
CA GLU A 18 -5.62 -11.94 -13.79
C GLU A 18 -5.91 -12.65 -12.45
N HIS A 19 -7.05 -13.34 -12.41
CA HIS A 19 -7.55 -14.06 -11.23
C HIS A 19 -7.81 -13.20 -9.98
N GLY A 20 -8.00 -11.88 -10.11
CA GLY A 20 -8.33 -11.00 -8.98
C GLY A 20 -7.12 -10.70 -8.07
N THR A 21 -5.92 -11.00 -8.54
CA THR A 21 -4.68 -10.60 -7.86
C THR A 21 -4.45 -9.09 -7.99
N LEU A 22 -3.72 -8.47 -7.08
CA LEU A 22 -3.30 -7.08 -7.28
C LEU A 22 -2.18 -7.04 -8.31
N ALA A 23 -2.46 -6.54 -9.51
CA ALA A 23 -1.43 -6.31 -10.52
C ALA A 23 -0.61 -5.05 -10.21
N ARG A 24 -1.28 -3.95 -9.84
CA ARG A 24 -0.62 -2.67 -9.61
C ARG A 24 -1.38 -1.78 -8.63
N ALA A 25 -0.68 -1.19 -7.67
CA ALA A 25 -1.25 -0.16 -6.80
C ALA A 25 -1.31 1.19 -7.54
N LEU A 26 -2.45 1.86 -7.49
CA LEU A 26 -2.67 3.17 -8.11
C LEU A 26 -2.61 4.29 -7.06
N GLN A 27 -3.09 4.01 -5.86
CA GLN A 27 -3.00 4.93 -4.73
C GLN A 27 -2.99 4.14 -3.42
N ILE A 28 -2.14 4.54 -2.48
CA ILE A 28 -2.14 3.98 -1.12
C ILE A 28 -2.30 5.12 -0.13
N VAL A 29 -3.19 4.94 0.84
CA VAL A 29 -3.26 5.76 2.06
C VAL A 29 -2.83 4.89 3.22
N ALA A 30 -1.81 5.33 3.94
CA ALA A 30 -1.30 4.59 5.08
C ALA A 30 -0.74 5.52 6.16
N THR A 31 -0.82 5.05 7.40
CA THR A 31 -0.21 5.68 8.56
C THR A 31 1.12 5.02 8.85
N CYS A 32 2.19 5.81 8.91
CA CYS A 32 3.50 5.34 9.33
C CYS A 32 3.45 5.00 10.82
N THR A 33 3.67 3.74 11.19
CA THR A 33 3.66 3.29 12.58
C THR A 33 4.88 3.77 13.36
N ALA A 34 5.95 4.18 12.67
CA ALA A 34 7.16 4.71 13.30
C ALA A 34 7.03 6.16 13.78
N CYS A 35 6.28 7.02 13.07
CA CYS A 35 6.15 8.44 13.41
C CYS A 35 4.71 8.95 13.52
N GLY A 36 3.71 8.10 13.25
CA GLY A 36 2.29 8.45 13.28
C GLY A 36 1.80 9.26 12.07
N ALA A 37 2.67 9.67 11.14
CA ALA A 37 2.27 10.48 10.00
C ALA A 37 1.43 9.65 9.00
N THR A 38 0.25 10.16 8.66
CA THR A 38 -0.56 9.63 7.55
C THR A 38 -0.14 10.29 6.25
N SER A 39 0.00 9.49 5.19
CA SER A 39 0.34 10.00 3.86
C SER A 39 -0.48 9.29 2.79
N VAL A 40 -0.60 9.98 1.66
CA VAL A 40 -1.18 9.45 0.42
C VAL A 40 -0.04 9.34 -0.58
N TRP A 41 0.11 8.18 -1.20
CA TRP A 41 1.04 7.95 -2.30
C TRP A 41 0.24 7.66 -3.57
N GLY A 42 0.44 8.47 -4.60
CA GLY A 42 -0.07 8.20 -5.95
C GLY A 42 0.83 7.23 -6.72
N GLU A 43 0.35 6.74 -7.87
CA GLU A 43 1.03 5.74 -8.71
C GLU A 43 2.47 6.14 -9.05
N ASP A 44 2.69 7.41 -9.40
CA ASP A 44 4.01 7.94 -9.80
C ASP A 44 4.96 8.20 -8.62
N GLU A 45 4.43 8.26 -7.40
CA GLU A 45 5.20 8.48 -6.18
C GLU A 45 5.62 7.16 -5.52
N MET A 46 5.06 6.05 -5.98
CA MET A 46 5.35 4.70 -5.49
C MET A 46 6.37 4.02 -6.39
N GLU A 47 7.38 3.42 -5.77
CA GLU A 47 8.31 2.55 -6.50
C GLU A 47 7.68 1.16 -6.64
N HIS A 48 7.39 0.77 -7.88
CA HIS A 48 6.82 -0.54 -8.21
C HIS A 48 7.94 -1.54 -8.45
N VAL A 49 7.90 -2.65 -7.72
CA VAL A 49 8.81 -3.79 -7.89
C VAL A 49 8.04 -5.03 -8.28
N ALA A 50 8.70 -6.03 -8.85
CA ALA A 50 8.03 -7.27 -9.24
C ALA A 50 7.34 -7.91 -8.01
N GLY A 51 5.99 -7.97 -8.04
CA GLY A 51 5.18 -8.53 -6.96
C GLY A 51 4.99 -7.65 -5.72
N GLY A 52 5.38 -6.36 -5.75
CA GLY A 52 5.27 -5.47 -4.61
C GLY A 52 5.32 -3.97 -4.93
N THR A 53 5.05 -3.18 -3.91
CA THR A 53 5.10 -1.71 -3.95
C THR A 53 5.92 -1.22 -2.77
N VAL A 54 6.88 -0.31 -2.99
CA VAL A 54 7.69 0.28 -1.93
C VAL A 54 7.09 1.63 -1.51
N LEU A 55 6.79 1.76 -0.22
CA LEU A 55 6.38 3.03 0.39
C LEU A 55 7.54 3.67 1.14
N ALA A 56 7.61 5.00 1.08
CA ALA A 56 8.55 5.81 1.83
C ALA A 56 7.81 6.90 2.61
N CYS A 57 8.05 6.98 3.92
CA CYS A 57 7.45 8.02 4.75
C CYS A 57 8.15 9.35 4.50
N ARG A 58 7.40 10.37 4.09
CA ARG A 58 7.93 11.72 3.82
C ARG A 58 8.41 12.44 5.08
N ASN A 59 7.94 11.99 6.25
CA ASN A 59 8.23 12.66 7.53
C ASN A 59 9.47 12.11 8.23
N CYS A 60 9.63 10.78 8.28
CA CYS A 60 10.75 10.13 9.00
C CYS A 60 11.69 9.33 8.08
N GLY A 61 11.40 9.25 6.79
CA GLY A 61 12.28 8.58 5.81
C GLY A 61 12.25 7.05 5.84
N VAL A 62 11.51 6.41 6.75
CA VAL A 62 11.41 4.93 6.76
C VAL A 62 10.78 4.42 5.47
N ARG A 63 11.29 3.29 4.98
CA ARG A 63 10.83 2.66 3.74
C ARG A 63 10.41 1.22 3.99
N GLN A 64 9.38 0.76 3.28
CA GLN A 64 8.93 -0.63 3.36
C GLN A 64 8.50 -1.12 1.99
N ALA A 65 9.03 -2.27 1.57
CA ALA A 65 8.47 -3.04 0.47
C ALA A 65 7.24 -3.81 0.96
N ILE A 66 6.11 -3.64 0.28
CA ILE A 66 4.85 -4.28 0.61
C ILE A 66 4.48 -5.20 -0.55
N SER A 67 4.29 -6.48 -0.27
CA SER A 67 3.87 -7.44 -1.30
C SER A 67 2.44 -7.15 -1.78
N ASN A 68 2.22 -7.24 -3.08
CA ASN A 68 0.91 -7.07 -3.70
C ASN A 68 -0.13 -8.07 -3.15
N ALA A 69 0.29 -9.28 -2.77
CA ALA A 69 -0.58 -10.26 -2.13
C ALA A 69 -1.09 -9.80 -0.74
N ARG A 70 -0.25 -9.08 0.01
CA ARG A 70 -0.63 -8.50 1.31
C ARG A 70 -1.55 -7.29 1.18
N LEU A 71 -1.42 -6.56 0.07
CA LEU A 71 -2.31 -5.45 -0.29
C LEU A 71 -3.71 -5.94 -0.68
N SER A 72 -3.82 -7.05 -1.42
CA SER A 72 -5.13 -7.63 -1.78
C SER A 72 -5.82 -8.34 -0.61
N SER A 73 -5.07 -8.80 0.40
CA SER A 73 -5.62 -9.57 1.52
C SER A 73 -6.06 -8.72 2.71
N SER A 74 -5.88 -7.39 2.71
CA SER A 74 -6.34 -6.55 3.83
C SER A 74 -7.88 -6.47 3.80
N PRO A 75 -8.58 -7.07 4.78
CA PRO A 75 -10.02 -6.97 4.85
C PRO A 75 -10.40 -5.66 5.53
N SER A 76 -11.49 -5.05 5.06
CA SER A 76 -12.11 -3.78 5.50
C SER A 76 -11.80 -2.59 4.57
N ASP A 77 -12.78 -2.25 3.72
CA ASP A 77 -12.94 -0.97 3.01
C ASP A 77 -12.08 -0.62 1.79
N ILE A 78 -11.47 -1.60 1.12
CA ILE A 78 -10.89 -1.34 -0.21
C ILE A 78 -12.00 -1.25 -1.26
N ARG A 79 -12.44 -0.02 -1.55
CA ARG A 79 -13.33 0.28 -2.67
C ARG A 79 -12.64 -0.11 -3.96
N HIS A 80 -13.16 -1.16 -4.60
CA HIS A 80 -12.78 -1.48 -5.97
C HIS A 80 -13.29 -0.34 -6.87
N PRO A 81 -12.46 0.26 -7.73
CA PRO A 81 -12.96 1.15 -8.76
C PRO A 81 -13.85 0.31 -9.68
N ARG A 82 -15.18 0.47 -9.52
CA ARG A 82 -16.17 -0.10 -10.43
C ARG A 82 -15.98 0.60 -11.77
N ARG A 83 -15.43 -0.11 -12.74
CA ARG A 83 -15.47 0.28 -14.15
C ARG A 83 -16.73 -0.29 -14.78
#